data_AF-A0A7S2SLB0-F1
#
_entry.id   AF-A0A7S2SLB0-F1
#
_cell.length_a   1.000
_cell.length_b   1.000
_cell.length_c   1.000
_cell.angle_alpha   90.00
_cell.angle_beta   90.00
_cell.angle_gamma   90.00
#
_symmetry.space_group_name_H-M   'P 1'
#
loop_
_entity.id
_entity.type
_entity.pdbx_description
1 polymer ?
#
loop_
_entity_poly.entity_id
_entity_poly.type
_entity_poly.pdbx_seq_one_letter_code
_entity_poly.pdbx_strand_id
1 'polypeptide(L)'
;NKGTVNCAFNVLLQRLEALEPVLNEKARSSETFDFQDISLRLIMDVFIQIAFGVDSNSIENKNTTDFVKALDEMMCLINDRFVDLLWEVKQRFVIGKREKRIR
;
A
#
# COMPACT_ATOMS: atom_id res chain seq x y z
N ASN A 1 15.84 8.13 19.71
CA ASN A 1 14.50 8.63 20.08
C ASN A 1 13.56 7.46 20.35
N LYS A 2 13.71 6.78 21.50
CA LYS A 2 12.98 5.51 21.79
C LYS A 2 11.45 5.70 21.91
N GLY A 3 11.01 6.89 22.32
CA GLY A 3 9.58 7.21 22.46
C GLY A 3 8.82 7.25 21.13
N THR A 4 9.43 7.80 20.07
CA THR A 4 8.78 7.90 18.74
C THR A 4 8.56 6.54 18.11
N VAL A 5 9.52 5.62 18.24
CA VAL A 5 9.40 4.26 17.71
C VAL A 5 8.32 3.48 18.45
N ASN A 6 8.24 3.62 19.78
CA ASN A 6 7.18 2.99 20.56
C ASN A 6 5.79 3.55 20.22
N CYS A 7 5.69 4.85 19.94
CA CYS A 7 4.43 5.47 19.48
C CYS A 7 3.98 4.87 18.14
N ALA A 8 4.88 4.83 17.15
CA ALA A 8 4.59 4.24 15.84
C ALA A 8 4.19 2.76 15.93
N PHE A 9 4.87 2.00 16.80
CA PHE A 9 4.54 0.60 17.04
C PHE A 9 3.16 0.41 17.67
N ASN A 10 2.81 1.23 18.66
CA ASN A 10 1.49 1.18 19.31
C ASN A 10 0.37 1.53 18.32
N VAL A 11 0.59 2.54 17.47
CA VAL A 11 -0.35 2.90 16.39
C VAL A 11 -0.55 1.71 15.44
N LEU A 12 0.52 1.04 15.05
CA LEU A 12 0.44 -0.13 14.17
C LEU A 12 -0.33 -1.28 14.83
N LEU A 13 -0.08 -1.58 16.11
CA LEU A 13 -0.82 -2.61 16.84
C LEU A 13 -2.32 -2.30 16.89
N GLN A 14 -2.68 -1.05 17.19
CA GLN A 14 -4.08 -0.61 17.22
C GLN A 14 -4.78 -0.81 15.86
N ARG A 15 -4.07 -0.57 14.75
CA ARG A 15 -4.63 -0.74 13.40
C ARG A 15 -4.70 -2.21 12.97
N LEU A 16 -3.79 -3.06 13.45
CA LEU A 16 -3.84 -4.50 13.19
C LEU A 16 -5.04 -5.18 13.84
N GLU A 17 -5.43 -4.76 15.04
CA GLU A 17 -6.64 -5.26 15.71
C GLU A 17 -7.90 -4.96 14.89
N ALA A 18 -7.97 -3.79 14.25
CA ALA A 18 -9.07 -3.43 13.34
C ALA A 18 -9.05 -4.20 12.01
N LEU A 19 -7.91 -4.78 11.62
CA LEU A 19 -7.77 -5.56 10.39
C LEU A 19 -8.27 -7.00 10.53
N GLU A 20 -8.18 -7.58 11.72
CA GLU A 20 -8.63 -8.94 12.03
C GLU A 20 -10.05 -9.25 11.54
N PRO A 21 -11.09 -8.44 11.86
CA PRO A 21 -12.45 -8.73 11.42
C PRO A 21 -12.59 -8.71 9.90
N VAL A 22 -11.90 -7.81 9.21
CA VAL A 22 -11.92 -7.70 7.74
C VAL A 22 -11.31 -8.94 7.08
N LEU A 23 -10.17 -9.42 7.61
CA LEU A 23 -9.53 -10.64 7.10
C LEU A 23 -10.40 -11.87 7.38
N ASN A 24 -11.01 -11.96 8.57
CA ASN A 24 -11.91 -13.05 8.91
C ASN A 24 -13.16 -13.08 8.03
N GLU A 25 -13.73 -11.92 7.68
CA GLU A 25 -14.86 -11.83 6.76
C GLU A 25 -14.47 -12.34 5.35
N LYS A 26 -13.34 -11.87 4.82
CA LYS A 26 -12.84 -12.32 3.51
C LYS A 26 -12.53 -13.82 3.48
N ALA A 27 -11.93 -14.35 4.56
CA ALA A 27 -11.65 -15.77 4.71
C ALA A 27 -12.93 -16.61 4.74
N ARG A 28 -13.97 -16.16 5.46
CA ARG A 28 -15.27 -16.84 5.51
C ARG A 28 -15.99 -16.81 4.16
N SER A 29 -15.84 -15.72 3.41
CA SER A 29 -16.41 -15.59 2.07
C SER A 29 -15.71 -16.47 1.02
N SER A 30 -14.59 -17.14 1.37
CA SER A 30 -13.71 -17.86 0.44
C SER A 30 -13.32 -17.01 -0.79
N GLU A 31 -13.26 -15.69 -0.62
CA GLU A 31 -12.96 -14.74 -1.67
C GLU A 31 -11.44 -14.57 -1.78
N THR A 32 -10.91 -14.60 -3.00
CA THR A 32 -9.51 -14.23 -3.25
C THR A 32 -9.33 -12.74 -2.98
N PHE A 33 -8.34 -12.37 -2.19
CA PHE A 33 -8.03 -10.97 -1.91
C PHE A 33 -6.60 -10.63 -2.34
N ASP A 34 -6.40 -9.38 -2.73
CA ASP A 34 -5.07 -8.84 -3.00
C ASP A 34 -4.41 -8.44 -1.67
N PHE A 35 -3.29 -9.10 -1.35
CA PHE A 35 -2.51 -8.81 -0.17
C PHE A 35 -1.84 -7.44 -0.23
N GLN A 36 -1.44 -6.99 -1.42
CA GLN A 36 -0.80 -5.69 -1.61
C GLN A 36 -1.79 -4.56 -1.31
N ASP A 37 -3.01 -4.63 -1.82
CA ASP A 37 -4.06 -3.63 -1.57
C ASP A 37 -4.37 -3.51 -0.06
N ILE A 38 -4.54 -4.64 0.64
CA ILE A 38 -4.83 -4.63 2.08
C ILE A 38 -3.63 -4.07 2.87
N SER A 39 -2.42 -4.51 2.55
CA SER A 39 -1.19 -4.06 3.22
C SER A 39 -0.96 -2.57 3.01
N LEU A 40 -1.22 -2.08 1.80
CA LEU A 40 -1.06 -0.69 1.45
C LEU A 40 -2.00 0.21 2.25
N ARG A 41 -3.28 -0.19 2.38
CA ARG A 41 -4.25 0.54 3.21
C ARG A 41 -3.82 0.59 4.67
N LEU A 42 -3.35 -0.53 5.24
CA LEU A 42 -2.85 -0.58 6.60
C LEU A 42 -1.66 0.36 6.81
N ILE A 43 -0.66 0.29 5.93
CA ILE A 43 0.54 1.13 6.00
C ILE A 43 0.15 2.61 5.87
N MET A 44 -0.78 2.92 4.99
CA MET A 44 -1.27 4.27 4.78
C MET A 44 -2.00 4.83 6.00
N ASP A 45 -2.87 4.06 6.64
CA ASP A 45 -3.55 4.48 7.86
C ASP A 45 -2.55 4.77 8.99
N VAL A 46 -1.56 3.89 9.17
CA VAL A 46 -0.48 4.07 10.15
C VAL A 46 0.38 5.30 9.81
N PHE A 47 0.74 5.47 8.53
CA PHE A 47 1.56 6.59 8.09
C PHE A 47 0.84 7.93 8.26
N ILE A 48 -0.42 8.02 7.85
CA ILE A 48 -1.22 9.25 7.97
C ILE A 48 -1.39 9.63 9.44
N GLN A 49 -1.61 8.64 10.31
CA GLN A 49 -1.72 8.88 11.74
C GLN A 49 -0.39 9.35 12.35
N ILE A 50 0.75 8.77 11.95
CA ILE A 50 2.07 9.18 12.46
C ILE A 50 2.51 10.54 11.89
N ALA A 51 2.30 10.77 10.59
CA ALA A 51 2.81 11.94 9.89
C ALA A 51 1.92 13.18 10.08
N PHE A 52 0.60 12.98 10.08
CA PHE A 52 -0.38 14.07 10.10
C PHE A 52 -1.26 14.07 11.36
N GLY A 53 -1.24 13.01 12.18
CA GLY A 53 -2.10 12.91 13.35
C GLY A 53 -3.58 12.73 12.99
N VAL A 54 -3.89 12.32 11.76
CA VAL A 54 -5.26 12.14 11.26
C VAL A 54 -5.59 10.65 11.23
N ASP A 55 -6.76 10.30 11.75
CA ASP A 55 -7.28 8.95 11.67
C ASP A 55 -8.02 8.76 10.34
N SER A 56 -7.31 8.25 9.34
CA SER A 56 -7.92 7.70 8.14
C SER A 56 -8.38 6.29 8.51
N ASN A 57 -9.68 6.06 8.64
CA ASN A 57 -10.22 4.72 8.88
C ASN A 57 -10.40 4.00 7.53
N SER A 58 -9.31 3.83 6.78
CA SER A 58 -9.34 3.38 5.39
C SER A 58 -9.43 1.85 5.25
N ILE A 59 -9.17 1.11 6.33
CA ILE A 59 -9.42 -0.34 6.42
C ILE A 59 -10.92 -0.65 6.40
N GLU A 60 -11.74 0.09 7.16
CA GLU A 60 -13.20 -0.14 7.24
C GLU A 60 -13.96 0.51 6.07
N ASN A 61 -13.49 1.66 5.58
CA ASN A 61 -14.14 2.36 4.49
C ASN A 61 -13.60 1.89 3.13
N LYS A 62 -14.45 1.25 2.33
CA LYS A 62 -14.14 0.85 0.93
C LYS A 62 -13.81 2.02 0.00
N ASN A 63 -14.02 3.26 0.44
CA ASN A 63 -13.63 4.45 -0.31
C ASN A 63 -12.10 4.62 -0.26
N THR A 64 -11.42 3.94 -1.17
CA THR A 64 -10.01 4.18 -1.45
C THR A 64 -9.84 5.64 -1.86
N THR A 65 -9.15 6.40 -1.02
CA THR A 65 -8.79 7.79 -1.34
C THR A 65 -7.95 7.80 -2.62
N ASP A 66 -8.07 8.85 -3.43
CA ASP A 66 -7.30 8.97 -4.66
C ASP A 66 -5.78 8.90 -4.42
N PHE A 67 -5.35 9.28 -3.21
CA PHE A 67 -3.98 9.13 -2.75
C PHE A 67 -3.52 7.67 -2.66
N VAL A 68 -4.32 6.78 -2.08
CA VAL A 68 -3.98 5.34 -1.97
C VAL A 68 -3.84 4.73 -3.36
N LYS A 69 -4.72 5.10 -4.31
CA LYS A 69 -4.64 4.64 -5.71
C LYS A 69 -3.37 5.12 -6.40
N ALA A 70 -3.04 6.42 -6.28
CA ALA A 70 -1.82 6.97 -6.87
C ALA A 70 -0.55 6.30 -6.30
N LEU A 71 -0.57 5.98 -5.00
CA LEU A 71 0.55 5.33 -4.35
C LEU A 71 0.68 3.85 -4.74
N ASP A 72 -0.43 3.14 -4.94
CA ASP A 72 -0.42 1.78 -5.49
C ASP A 72 0.13 1.74 -6.92
N GLU A 73 -0.30 2.67 -7.78
CA GLU A 73 0.26 2.82 -9.13
C GLU A 73 1.77 3.08 -9.10
N MET A 74 2.22 3.95 -8.20
CA MET A 74 3.65 4.23 -8.02
C MET A 74 4.41 2.98 -7.54
N MET A 75 3.89 2.25 -6.56
CA MET A 75 4.52 1.03 -6.05
C MET A 75 4.60 -0.06 -7.12
N CYS A 76 3.56 -0.25 -7.93
CA CYS A 76 3.58 -1.17 -9.07
C CYS A 76 4.69 -0.79 -10.06
N LEU A 77 4.82 0.51 -10.39
CA LEU A 77 5.86 0.98 -11.30
C LEU A 77 7.28 0.85 -10.73
N ILE A 78 7.45 1.05 -9.42
CA ILE A 78 8.73 0.82 -8.74
C ILE A 78 9.07 -0.68 -8.77
N ASN A 79 8.10 -1.54 -8.49
CA ASN A 79 8.28 -2.99 -8.51
C ASN A 79 8.63 -3.50 -9.91
N ASP A 80 7.95 -3.02 -10.95
CA ASP A 80 8.25 -3.35 -12.34
C ASP A 80 9.69 -2.98 -12.71
N ARG A 81 10.15 -1.78 -12.31
CA ARG A 81 11.55 -1.35 -12.53
C ARG A 81 12.56 -2.18 -11.74
N PHE A 82 12.19 -2.65 -10.55
CA PHE A 82 13.07 -3.48 -9.73
C PHE A 82 13.22 -4.89 -10.32
N VAL A 83 12.13 -5.46 -10.84
CA VAL A 83 12.15 -6.77 -11.51
C VAL A 83 12.88 -6.66 -12.85
N ASP A 84 12.60 -5.63 -13.63
CA ASP A 84 13.25 -5.36 -14.90
C ASP A 84 14.47 -4.42 -14.72
N LEU A 85 15.54 -4.93 -14.12
CA LEU A 85 16.82 -4.21 -13.99
C LEU A 85 17.40 -3.72 -15.34
N LEU A 86 17.01 -4.33 -16.45
CA LEU A 86 17.41 -3.94 -17.82
C LEU A 86 16.41 -3.00 -18.51
N TRP A 87 15.49 -2.38 -17.78
CA TRP A 87 14.46 -1.49 -18.34
C TRP A 87 15.06 -0.34 -19.17
N GLU A 88 16.18 0.26 -18.75
CA GLU A 88 16.86 1.31 -19.52
C GLU A 88 17.36 0.83 -20.89
N VAL A 89 17.87 -0.41 -20.94
CA VAL A 89 18.33 -1.05 -22.18
C VAL A 89 17.13 -1.38 -23.06
N LYS A 90 16.06 -1.95 -22.49
CA LYS A 90 14.80 -2.22 -23.20
C LYS A 90 14.21 -0.93 -23.80
N GLN A 91 14.25 0.18 -23.05
CA GLN A 91 13.82 1.49 -23.54
C GLN A 91 14.70 2.03 -24.67
N ARG A 92 16.01 1.81 -24.61
CA ARG A 92 16.94 2.22 -25.68
C ARG A 92 16.73 1.46 -26.98
N PHE A 93 16.35 0.19 -26.91
CA PHE A 93 16.10 -0.64 -28.08
C PHE A 93 14.63 -0.61 -28.55
N VAL A 94 13.73 0.13 -27.87
CA VAL A 94 12.28 0.13 -28.16
C VAL A 94 11.70 -1.30 -28.14
N ILE A 95 12.29 -2.18 -27.30
CA ILE A 95 11.87 -3.57 -27.17
C ILE A 95 10.89 -3.65 -26.00
N GLY A 96 9.59 -3.64 -26.31
CA GLY A 96 8.52 -3.88 -25.33
C GLY A 96 7.34 -2.92 -25.41
N LYS A 97 6.24 -3.26 -24.72
CA LYS A 97 5.07 -2.38 -24.52
C LYS A 97 5.52 -1.08 -23.84
N ARG A 98 4.97 0.06 -24.25
CA ARG A 98 5.23 1.36 -23.62
C ARG A 98 4.84 1.30 -22.13
N GLU A 99 5.83 1.26 -21.26
CA GLU A 99 5.65 1.42 -19.81
C GLU A 99 4.93 2.74 -19.53
N LYS A 100 3.95 2.70 -18.60
CA LYS A 100 3.26 3.91 -18.14
C LYS A 100 4.31 4.84 -17.51
N ARG A 101 4.54 6.00 -18.13
CA ARG A 101 5.32 7.09 -17.52
C ARG A 101 4.38 7.91 -16.63
N ILE A 102 4.70 7.99 -15.35
CA ILE A 102 4.18 9.07 -14.49
C ILE A 102 4.74 10.36 -15.09
N ARG A 103 3.86 11.25 -15.54
CA ARG A 103 4.20 12.51 -16.21
C ARG A 103 4.20 13.65 -15.22
#